data_AF-A0A7C3L7D3-F1
#
_entry.id   AF-A0A7C3L7D3-F1
#
_cell.length_a   1.000
_cell.length_b   1.000
_cell.length_c   1.000
_cell.angle_alpha   90.00
_cell.angle_beta   90.00
_cell.angle_gamma   90.00
#
_symmetry.space_group_name_H-M   'P 1'
#
loop_
_entity.id
_entity.type
_entity.pdbx_description
1 polymer ?
#
loop_
_entity_poly.entity_id
_entity_poly.type
_entity_poly.pdbx_seq_one_letter_code
_entity_poly.pdbx_strand_id
1 'polypeptide(L)'
;MPDNELNAVVMPDGTIQLEWQPVSRKIYPRQLALQSHIYEQYTNDPASWLFYLGFDGQQKLSPSLNFWRGFAGLFCHKLRLTPDLEERRGDINLPLTDDELAGFLNTAPLMPGREYLRRAVFSELWAELQAVFSREIAAYDGSAAEFIRELSPTVHLAGRIYFHLVENKGHEEPFAFLATYSTRLNNEGESRHLPLKYALEEYRDDNKKLLELLVTVEDAARKSPLVAELLDSGELFHPLAWSAKDAFTFLREIPLYEESGILCRIPNWWRARSARIGLSI
;
A
#
# COMPACT_ATOMS: atom_id res chain seq x y z
N MET A 1 28.78 -14.47 25.12
CA MET A 1 28.95 -13.14 24.49
C MET A 1 27.57 -12.61 24.20
N PRO A 2 27.31 -11.29 24.31
CA PRO A 2 26.04 -10.74 23.84
C PRO A 2 25.89 -11.02 22.35
N ASP A 3 24.68 -11.35 21.91
CA ASP A 3 24.38 -11.39 20.48
C ASP A 3 24.37 -9.95 19.96
N ASN A 4 24.62 -9.74 18.67
CA ASN A 4 24.51 -8.42 18.04
C ASN A 4 23.20 -8.32 17.26
N GLU A 5 22.60 -7.14 17.28
CA GLU A 5 21.41 -6.81 16.50
C GLU A 5 21.68 -5.56 15.66
N LEU A 6 21.25 -5.62 14.40
CA LEU A 6 21.35 -4.51 13.46
C LEU A 6 20.33 -3.42 13.82
N ASN A 7 20.78 -2.18 13.89
CA ASN A 7 19.97 -1.02 14.21
C ASN A 7 20.15 0.05 13.13
N ALA A 8 19.08 0.79 12.85
CA ALA A 8 19.17 2.01 12.07
C ALA A 8 19.42 3.20 12.99
N VAL A 9 20.44 3.98 12.68
CA VAL A 9 20.88 5.17 13.41
C VAL A 9 20.66 6.38 12.53
N VAL A 10 19.98 7.39 13.05
CA VAL A 10 19.77 8.66 12.32
C VAL A 10 20.95 9.58 12.60
N MET A 11 21.64 10.00 11.55
CA MET A 11 22.81 10.84 11.66
C MET A 11 22.44 12.33 11.73
N PRO A 12 23.33 13.22 12.22
CA PRO A 12 23.05 14.66 12.31
C PRO A 12 22.70 15.33 10.98
N ASP A 13 23.19 14.80 9.87
CA ASP A 13 22.89 15.25 8.51
C ASP A 13 21.54 14.75 7.99
N GLY A 14 20.86 13.86 8.72
CA GLY A 14 19.58 13.27 8.33
C GLY A 14 19.69 11.91 7.62
N THR A 15 20.91 11.45 7.33
CA THR A 15 21.12 10.13 6.72
C THR A 15 20.86 9.01 7.73
N ILE A 16 20.59 7.80 7.24
CA ILE A 16 20.43 6.60 8.07
C ILE A 16 21.64 5.69 7.87
N GLN A 17 22.29 5.32 8.98
CA GLN A 17 23.36 4.32 8.98
C GLN A 17 22.91 3.05 9.68
N LEU A 18 23.35 1.90 9.17
CA LEU A 18 23.09 0.62 9.81
C LEU A 18 24.29 0.17 10.64
N GLU A 19 24.05 -0.10 11.92
CA GLU A 19 25.08 -0.47 12.89
C GLU A 19 24.71 -1.74 13.66
N TRP A 20 25.69 -2.61 13.89
CA TRP A 20 25.55 -3.76 14.77
C TRP A 20 25.79 -3.35 16.22
N GLN A 21 24.81 -3.58 17.08
CA GLN A 21 24.89 -3.23 18.50
C GLN A 21 24.69 -4.46 19.38
N PRO A 22 25.44 -4.61 20.50
CA PRO A 22 25.29 -5.74 21.40
C PRO A 22 23.95 -5.68 22.13
N VAL A 23 23.26 -6.81 22.20
CA VAL A 23 21.98 -6.97 22.88
C VAL A 23 22.03 -8.10 23.92
N SER A 24 21.25 -7.92 25.00
CA SER A 24 21.14 -8.92 26.08
C SER A 24 20.18 -10.06 25.76
N ARG A 25 19.36 -9.92 24.71
CA ARG A 25 18.43 -10.95 24.24
C ARG A 25 19.08 -11.86 23.21
N LYS A 26 18.58 -13.09 23.13
CA LYS A 26 19.01 -14.04 22.10
C LYS A 26 18.46 -13.63 20.73
N ILE A 27 19.32 -13.64 19.71
CA ILE A 27 18.96 -13.47 18.30
C ILE A 27 18.96 -14.84 17.63
N TYR A 28 17.82 -15.22 17.03
CA TYR A 28 17.71 -16.53 16.39
C TYR A 28 18.37 -16.52 14.99
N PRO A 29 18.89 -17.66 14.50
CA PRO A 29 19.61 -17.73 13.21
C PRO A 29 18.85 -17.12 12.02
N ARG A 30 17.53 -17.34 11.94
CA ARG A 30 16.68 -16.75 10.89
C ARG A 30 16.67 -15.22 10.94
N GLN A 31 16.63 -14.63 12.14
CA GLN A 31 16.67 -13.18 12.29
C GLN A 31 18.05 -12.62 11.95
N LEU A 32 19.11 -13.32 12.33
CA LEU A 32 20.48 -12.94 12.00
C LEU A 32 20.72 -12.99 10.48
N ALA A 33 20.22 -14.02 9.80
CA ALA A 33 20.31 -14.14 8.35
C ALA A 33 19.62 -12.97 7.63
N LEU A 34 18.40 -12.62 8.05
CA LEU A 34 17.68 -11.46 7.52
C LEU A 34 18.45 -10.14 7.77
N GLN A 35 18.92 -9.91 8.99
CA GLN A 35 19.69 -8.70 9.31
C GLN A 35 21.00 -8.63 8.54
N SER A 36 21.68 -9.77 8.33
CA SER A 36 22.92 -9.82 7.54
C SER A 36 22.64 -9.49 6.07
N HIS A 37 21.53 -9.98 5.51
CA HIS A 37 21.11 -9.65 4.16
C HIS A 37 20.79 -8.15 4.01
N ILE A 38 20.05 -7.57 4.95
CA ILE A 38 19.76 -6.13 4.97
C ILE A 38 21.07 -5.31 5.03
N TYR A 39 22.01 -5.72 5.88
CA TYR A 39 23.31 -5.04 6.01
C TYR A 39 24.16 -5.16 4.74
N GLU A 40 24.13 -6.31 4.07
CA GLU A 40 24.80 -6.53 2.79
C GLU A 40 24.21 -5.63 1.69
N GLN A 41 22.88 -5.55 1.59
CA GLN A 41 22.19 -4.63 0.68
C GLN A 41 22.59 -3.17 0.94
N TYR A 42 22.55 -2.74 2.21
CA TYR A 42 22.99 -1.40 2.63
C TYR A 42 24.44 -1.11 2.25
N THR A 43 25.34 -2.09 2.41
CA THR A 43 26.77 -1.89 2.11
C THR A 43 27.02 -1.79 0.60
N ASN A 44 26.29 -2.58 -0.21
CA ASN A 44 26.45 -2.61 -1.65
C ASN A 44 25.77 -1.43 -2.36
N ASP A 45 24.59 -1.02 -1.89
CA ASP A 45 23.84 0.12 -2.43
C ASP A 45 23.13 0.88 -1.29
N PRO A 46 23.83 1.85 -0.65
CA PRO A 46 23.28 2.65 0.43
C PRO A 46 22.07 3.51 0.05
N ALA A 47 21.83 3.74 -1.24
CA ALA A 47 20.69 4.54 -1.68
C ALA A 47 19.39 3.72 -1.77
N SER A 48 19.50 2.40 -2.02
CA SER A 48 18.35 1.57 -2.35
C SER A 48 17.90 0.62 -1.23
N TRP A 49 18.72 0.37 -0.21
CA TRP A 49 18.38 -0.58 0.86
C TRP A 49 17.04 -0.29 1.53
N LEU A 50 16.70 1.00 1.74
CA LEU A 50 15.44 1.40 2.38
C LEU A 50 14.25 1.05 1.48
N PHE A 51 14.40 1.18 0.16
CA PHE A 51 13.38 0.79 -0.80
C PHE A 51 13.10 -0.72 -0.70
N TYR A 52 14.14 -1.56 -0.75
CA TYR A 52 13.97 -3.01 -0.65
C TYR A 52 13.44 -3.45 0.72
N LEU A 53 13.84 -2.79 1.81
CA LEU A 53 13.32 -3.05 3.15
C LEU A 53 11.79 -2.87 3.21
N GLY A 54 11.21 -1.98 2.39
CA GLY A 54 9.75 -1.79 2.32
C GLY A 54 8.98 -3.00 1.78
N PHE A 55 9.65 -3.87 1.01
CA PHE A 55 9.08 -5.10 0.44
C PHE A 55 9.36 -6.34 1.31
N ASP A 56 10.20 -6.21 2.33
CA ASP A 56 10.54 -7.30 3.24
C ASP A 56 9.35 -7.74 4.11
N GLY A 57 9.29 -9.04 4.40
CA GLY A 57 8.20 -9.65 5.16
C GLY A 57 8.13 -9.25 6.65
N GLN A 58 7.11 -9.75 7.35
CA GLN A 58 6.76 -9.42 8.75
C GLN A 58 7.70 -10.01 9.83
N GLN A 59 8.93 -10.35 9.45
CA GLN A 59 9.91 -10.98 10.33
C GLN A 59 10.38 -9.97 11.40
N LYS A 60 10.74 -10.45 12.59
CA LYS A 60 11.09 -9.57 13.70
C LYS A 60 12.47 -8.93 13.52
N LEU A 61 12.51 -7.60 13.44
CA LEU A 61 13.69 -6.74 13.40
C LEU A 61 13.85 -5.94 14.72
N SER A 62 14.93 -5.17 14.85
CA SER A 62 15.09 -4.17 15.91
C SER A 62 14.00 -3.09 15.81
N PRO A 63 13.68 -2.36 16.90
CA PRO A 63 12.69 -1.29 16.87
C PRO A 63 12.99 -0.22 15.80
N SER A 64 14.25 0.19 15.66
CA SER A 64 14.67 1.20 14.68
C SER A 64 14.52 0.72 13.23
N LEU A 65 15.00 -0.50 12.92
CA LEU A 65 14.79 -1.08 11.58
C LEU A 65 13.32 -1.32 11.27
N ASN A 66 12.53 -1.78 12.24
CA ASN A 66 11.11 -2.00 12.04
C ASN A 66 10.34 -0.69 11.78
N PHE A 67 10.76 0.40 12.41
CA PHE A 67 10.22 1.74 12.15
C PHE A 67 10.46 2.17 10.69
N TRP A 68 11.71 2.05 10.21
CA TRP A 68 12.05 2.38 8.82
C TRP A 68 11.44 1.42 7.80
N ARG A 69 11.30 0.14 8.15
CA ARG A 69 10.50 -0.80 7.36
C ARG A 69 9.05 -0.36 7.24
N GLY A 70 8.44 0.14 8.33
CA GLY A 70 7.09 0.71 8.28
C GLY A 70 6.99 1.93 7.37
N PHE A 71 7.99 2.81 7.41
CA PHE A 71 8.07 3.99 6.55
C PHE A 71 8.21 3.64 5.07
N ALA A 72 9.17 2.78 4.72
CA ALA A 72 9.32 2.26 3.36
C ALA A 72 8.12 1.40 2.93
N GLY A 73 7.50 0.68 3.87
CA GLY A 73 6.28 -0.09 3.65
C GLY A 73 5.08 0.78 3.28
N LEU A 74 4.97 2.01 3.81
CA LEU A 74 3.97 2.98 3.37
C LEU A 74 4.20 3.36 1.90
N PHE A 75 5.45 3.59 1.49
CA PHE A 75 5.78 3.87 0.09
C PHE A 75 5.36 2.70 -0.81
N CYS A 76 5.74 1.47 -0.43
CA CYS A 76 5.38 0.26 -1.16
C CYS A 76 3.86 0.08 -1.24
N HIS A 77 3.15 0.35 -0.15
CA HIS A 77 1.69 0.31 -0.12
C HIS A 77 1.08 1.33 -1.09
N LYS A 78 1.49 2.61 -1.06
CA LYS A 78 1.02 3.62 -2.01
C LYS A 78 1.35 3.26 -3.46
N LEU A 79 2.55 2.74 -3.70
CA LEU A 79 2.99 2.29 -5.02
C LEU A 79 2.07 1.19 -5.55
N ARG A 80 1.77 0.17 -4.73
CA ARG A 80 0.84 -0.91 -5.08
C ARG A 80 -0.55 -0.40 -5.40
N LEU A 81 -1.01 0.64 -4.70
CA LEU A 81 -2.33 1.22 -4.90
C LEU A 81 -2.39 2.26 -6.03
N THR A 82 -1.28 2.48 -6.75
CA THR A 82 -1.23 3.47 -7.81
C THR A 82 -1.95 2.97 -9.06
N PRO A 83 -3.04 3.64 -9.49
CA PRO A 83 -3.70 3.31 -10.75
C PRO A 83 -2.74 3.44 -11.93
N ASP A 84 -2.93 2.58 -12.92
CA ASP A 84 -2.26 2.66 -14.22
C ASP A 84 -0.72 2.66 -14.11
N LEU A 85 -0.18 2.00 -13.07
CA LEU A 85 1.26 1.88 -12.84
C LEU A 85 1.97 1.14 -13.97
N GLU A 86 1.28 0.22 -14.64
CA GLU A 86 1.82 -0.49 -15.81
C GLU A 86 2.19 0.46 -16.93
N GLU A 87 1.32 1.41 -17.21
CA GLU A 87 1.51 2.38 -18.27
C GLU A 87 2.40 3.55 -17.84
N ARG A 88 2.23 4.04 -16.60
CA ARG A 88 2.97 5.20 -16.07
C ARG A 88 4.38 4.86 -15.62
N ARG A 89 4.61 3.63 -15.15
CA ARG A 89 5.89 3.15 -14.60
C ARG A 89 6.50 4.12 -13.60
N GLY A 90 7.66 4.71 -13.94
CA GLY A 90 8.38 5.67 -13.09
C GLY A 90 7.79 7.09 -13.08
N ASP A 91 6.85 7.41 -13.97
CA ASP A 91 6.18 8.72 -14.05
C ASP A 91 4.94 8.78 -13.14
N ILE A 92 5.18 8.57 -11.85
CA ILE A 92 4.15 8.61 -10.81
C ILE A 92 4.55 9.62 -9.73
N ASN A 93 3.54 10.27 -9.15
CA ASN A 93 3.73 11.11 -7.98
C ASN A 93 3.07 10.47 -6.76
N LEU A 94 3.88 10.04 -5.80
CA LEU A 94 3.41 9.47 -4.53
C LEU A 94 3.66 10.49 -3.42
N PRO A 95 2.71 11.38 -3.08
CA PRO A 95 2.94 12.34 -2.02
C PRO A 95 2.93 11.67 -0.63
N LEU A 96 3.91 12.03 0.19
CA LEU A 96 3.87 11.84 1.64
C LEU A 96 3.07 12.99 2.26
N THR A 97 1.93 12.68 2.86
CA THR A 97 1.05 13.71 3.46
C THR A 97 1.60 14.18 4.81
N ASP A 98 1.22 15.39 5.21
CA ASP A 98 1.60 15.93 6.53
C ASP A 98 1.11 15.08 7.70
N ASP A 99 -0.05 14.43 7.56
CA ASP A 99 -0.63 13.54 8.58
C ASP A 99 0.18 12.23 8.70
N GLU A 100 0.55 11.62 7.57
CA GLU A 100 1.41 10.42 7.56
C GLU A 100 2.77 10.72 8.17
N LEU A 101 3.38 11.84 7.77
CA LEU A 101 4.65 12.30 8.31
C LEU A 101 4.57 12.55 9.81
N ALA A 102 3.53 13.25 10.28
CA ALA A 102 3.29 13.48 11.69
C ALA A 102 3.08 12.17 12.46
N GLY A 103 2.39 11.21 11.85
CA GLY A 103 2.21 9.85 12.37
C GLY A 103 3.54 9.14 12.63
N PHE A 104 4.47 9.18 11.66
CA PHE A 104 5.81 8.61 11.84
C PHE A 104 6.63 9.37 12.89
N LEU A 105 6.58 10.70 12.91
CA LEU A 105 7.26 11.48 13.96
C LEU A 105 6.75 11.12 15.36
N ASN A 106 5.45 10.91 15.53
CA ASN A 106 4.86 10.61 16.84
C ASN A 106 5.08 9.16 17.29
N THR A 107 5.24 8.23 16.35
CA THR A 107 5.40 6.80 16.64
C THR A 107 6.86 6.32 16.60
N ALA A 108 7.79 7.21 16.24
CA ALA A 108 9.21 6.89 16.19
C ALA A 108 9.73 6.36 17.55
N PRO A 109 10.33 5.15 17.57
CA PRO A 109 10.76 4.53 18.80
C PRO A 109 11.96 5.26 19.40
N LEU A 110 12.32 4.89 20.64
CA LEU A 110 13.62 5.24 21.18
C LEU A 110 14.69 4.55 20.32
N MET A 111 15.50 5.35 19.63
CA MET A 111 16.59 4.89 18.76
C MET A 111 17.73 5.89 18.76
N PRO A 112 18.97 5.46 18.47
CA PRO A 112 20.10 6.37 18.31
C PRO A 112 19.83 7.43 17.23
N GLY A 113 20.03 8.70 17.58
CA GLY A 113 19.83 9.81 16.65
C GLY A 113 18.38 10.27 16.49
N ARG A 114 17.45 9.77 17.32
CA ARG A 114 16.03 10.16 17.30
C ARG A 114 15.82 11.68 17.36
N GLU A 115 16.71 12.42 18.00
CA GLU A 115 16.72 13.88 18.11
C GLU A 115 16.93 14.61 16.77
N TYR A 116 17.57 13.95 15.78
CA TYR A 116 17.78 14.49 14.44
C TYR A 116 16.58 14.22 13.51
N LEU A 117 15.62 13.39 13.95
CA LEU A 117 14.44 13.03 13.18
C LEU A 117 13.46 14.23 13.10
N ARG A 118 13.42 14.86 11.93
CA ARG A 118 12.61 16.04 11.60
C ARG A 118 11.83 15.83 10.31
N ARG A 119 10.85 16.69 10.03
CA ARG A 119 10.02 16.61 8.81
C ARG A 119 10.86 16.49 7.52
N ALA A 120 11.91 17.31 7.41
CA ALA A 120 12.78 17.32 6.24
C ALA A 120 13.46 15.96 5.98
N VAL A 121 13.87 15.23 7.03
CA VAL A 121 14.50 13.89 6.87
C VAL A 121 13.52 12.93 6.21
N PHE A 122 12.26 12.92 6.64
CA PHE A 122 11.24 12.09 5.99
C PHE A 122 10.97 12.53 4.54
N SER A 123 10.89 13.83 4.27
CA SER A 123 10.68 14.32 2.90
C SER A 123 11.84 13.97 1.97
N GLU A 124 13.08 14.08 2.43
CA GLU A 124 14.29 13.73 1.69
C GLU A 124 14.35 12.22 1.40
N LEU A 125 14.18 11.38 2.43
CA LEU A 125 14.15 9.92 2.26
C LEU A 125 12.97 9.45 1.39
N TRP A 126 11.83 10.13 1.45
CA TRP A 126 10.69 9.82 0.60
C TRP A 126 10.96 10.13 -0.88
N ALA A 127 11.63 11.25 -1.16
CA ALA A 127 12.07 11.59 -2.50
C ALA A 127 13.13 10.60 -3.02
N GLU A 128 14.01 10.12 -2.14
CA GLU A 128 14.98 9.08 -2.47
C GLU A 128 14.30 7.75 -2.82
N LEU A 129 13.31 7.31 -2.04
CA LEU A 129 12.48 6.13 -2.36
C LEU A 129 11.82 6.26 -3.75
N GLN A 130 11.30 7.45 -4.07
CA GLN A 130 10.71 7.72 -5.38
C GLN A 130 11.75 7.66 -6.50
N ALA A 131 12.93 8.25 -6.29
CA ALA A 131 14.01 8.24 -7.27
C ALA A 131 14.55 6.82 -7.53
N VAL A 132 14.72 6.02 -6.47
CA VAL A 132 15.10 4.61 -6.56
C VAL A 132 14.04 3.85 -7.37
N PHE A 133 12.76 3.96 -7.00
CA PHE A 133 11.69 3.30 -7.75
C PHE A 133 11.72 3.67 -9.24
N SER A 134 11.74 4.96 -9.57
CA SER A 134 11.73 5.43 -10.97
C SER A 134 12.93 4.92 -11.75
N ARG A 135 14.11 4.78 -11.11
CA ARG A 135 15.31 4.20 -11.73
C ARG A 135 15.16 2.70 -11.95
N GLU A 136 14.77 1.95 -10.92
CA GLU A 136 14.65 0.49 -10.98
C GLU A 136 13.59 0.04 -12.00
N ILE A 137 12.40 0.66 -12.01
CA ILE A 137 11.33 0.29 -12.95
C ILE A 137 11.64 0.69 -14.40
N ALA A 138 12.47 1.72 -14.62
CA ALA A 138 12.92 2.11 -15.94
C ALA A 138 13.96 1.14 -16.51
N ALA A 139 14.77 0.51 -15.65
CA ALA A 139 15.75 -0.50 -16.03
C ALA A 139 15.14 -1.91 -16.18
N TYR A 140 13.93 -2.14 -15.68
CA TYR A 140 13.26 -3.43 -15.73
C TYR A 140 12.51 -3.64 -17.05
N ASP A 141 12.84 -4.71 -17.80
CA ASP A 141 12.25 -4.98 -19.12
C ASP A 141 10.81 -5.52 -19.08
N GLY A 142 10.38 -6.08 -17.93
CA GLY A 142 9.04 -6.66 -17.76
C GLY A 142 7.95 -5.65 -17.40
N SER A 143 6.78 -6.18 -17.06
CA SER A 143 5.64 -5.41 -16.55
C SER A 143 5.87 -4.87 -15.13
N ALA A 144 5.18 -3.79 -14.76
CA ALA A 144 5.25 -3.27 -13.40
C ALA A 144 4.74 -4.28 -12.36
N ALA A 145 3.74 -5.09 -12.71
CA ALA A 145 3.25 -6.16 -11.86
C ALA A 145 4.28 -7.28 -11.68
N GLU A 146 5.05 -7.64 -12.71
CA GLU A 146 6.18 -8.58 -12.56
C GLU A 146 7.27 -8.00 -11.67
N PHE A 147 7.66 -6.73 -11.89
CA PHE A 147 8.64 -6.04 -11.03
C PHE A 147 8.24 -6.09 -9.56
N ILE A 148 7.01 -5.69 -9.23
CA ILE A 148 6.50 -5.68 -7.85
C ILE A 148 6.43 -7.10 -7.26
N ARG A 149 6.09 -8.10 -8.07
CA ARG A 149 6.00 -9.51 -7.64
C ARG A 149 7.37 -10.12 -7.38
N GLU A 150 8.39 -9.74 -8.15
CA GLU A 150 9.78 -10.14 -7.88
C GLU A 150 10.29 -9.56 -6.56
N LEU A 151 9.93 -8.32 -6.24
CA LEU A 151 10.27 -7.68 -4.97
C LEU A 151 9.49 -8.27 -3.79
N SER A 152 8.22 -8.64 -4.00
CA SER A 152 7.37 -9.22 -2.96
C SER A 152 6.37 -10.21 -3.56
N PRO A 153 6.64 -11.54 -3.52
CA PRO A 153 5.82 -12.55 -4.19
C PRO A 153 4.38 -12.66 -3.68
N THR A 154 4.11 -12.22 -2.45
CA THR A 154 2.77 -12.25 -1.84
C THR A 154 1.93 -11.02 -2.15
N VAL A 155 2.49 -10.08 -2.90
CA VAL A 155 1.94 -8.76 -3.13
C VAL A 155 1.42 -8.67 -4.57
N HIS A 156 0.13 -8.38 -4.70
CA HIS A 156 -0.50 -8.05 -5.97
C HIS A 156 -0.46 -6.53 -6.19
N LEU A 157 -0.11 -6.12 -7.41
CA LEU A 157 -0.32 -4.75 -7.88
C LEU A 157 -1.83 -4.50 -7.94
N ALA A 158 -2.31 -3.41 -7.34
CA ALA A 158 -3.72 -3.08 -7.46
C ALA A 158 -4.00 -2.71 -8.91
N GLY A 159 -4.94 -3.42 -9.52
CA GLY A 159 -5.00 -3.51 -10.97
C GLY A 159 -6.43 -3.59 -11.46
N ARG A 160 -6.93 -2.44 -11.92
CA ARG A 160 -8.17 -2.23 -12.65
C ARG A 160 -9.47 -2.34 -11.88
N ILE A 161 -9.60 -3.06 -10.77
CA ILE A 161 -10.90 -3.17 -10.07
C ILE A 161 -10.99 -2.16 -8.95
N TYR A 162 -12.15 -1.52 -8.84
CA TYR A 162 -12.45 -0.56 -7.80
C TYR A 162 -13.76 -0.90 -7.13
N PHE A 163 -13.76 -0.81 -5.80
CA PHE A 163 -14.97 -0.80 -5.00
C PHE A 163 -15.25 0.62 -4.54
N HIS A 164 -16.43 1.12 -4.90
CA HIS A 164 -16.89 2.44 -4.52
C HIS A 164 -17.94 2.30 -3.44
N LEU A 165 -17.84 3.11 -2.39
CA LEU A 165 -18.88 3.25 -1.38
C LEU A 165 -19.15 4.73 -1.15
N VAL A 166 -20.39 5.16 -1.35
CA VAL A 166 -20.81 6.56 -1.17
C VAL A 166 -22.09 6.65 -0.36
N GLU A 167 -22.42 7.85 0.14
CA GLU A 167 -23.72 8.09 0.79
C GLU A 167 -24.86 8.05 -0.24
N ASN A 168 -25.93 7.34 0.11
CA ASN A 168 -27.19 7.27 -0.62
C ASN A 168 -28.24 8.13 0.09
N LYS A 169 -28.18 9.44 -0.12
CA LYS A 169 -28.96 10.42 0.64
C LYS A 169 -30.46 10.26 0.42
N GLY A 170 -31.22 10.18 1.51
CA GLY A 170 -32.69 10.12 1.47
C GLY A 170 -33.26 8.72 1.21
N HIS A 171 -32.44 7.68 1.27
CA HIS A 171 -32.85 6.29 1.15
C HIS A 171 -32.84 5.59 2.52
N GLU A 172 -33.69 4.56 2.69
CA GLU A 172 -33.70 3.72 3.90
C GLU A 172 -32.34 3.04 4.13
N GLU A 173 -31.72 2.61 3.03
CA GLU A 173 -30.34 2.13 2.98
C GLU A 173 -29.42 3.29 2.62
N PRO A 174 -28.66 3.84 3.60
CA PRO A 174 -28.03 5.14 3.48
C PRO A 174 -26.70 5.12 2.71
N PHE A 175 -26.29 3.98 2.16
CA PHE A 175 -25.07 3.84 1.37
C PHE A 175 -25.35 3.22 0.01
N ALA A 176 -24.50 3.54 -0.96
CA ALA A 176 -24.51 2.91 -2.28
C ALA A 176 -23.13 2.33 -2.58
N PHE A 177 -23.12 1.08 -3.01
CA PHE A 177 -21.94 0.35 -3.43
C PHE A 177 -21.95 0.09 -4.93
N LEU A 178 -20.77 0.14 -5.55
CA LEU A 178 -20.58 -0.23 -6.94
C LEU A 178 -19.17 -0.78 -7.16
N ALA A 179 -19.05 -1.94 -7.81
CA ALA A 179 -17.79 -2.40 -8.39
C ALA A 179 -17.62 -1.84 -9.81
N THR A 180 -16.45 -1.29 -10.11
CA THR A 180 -16.07 -0.81 -11.44
C THR A 180 -14.73 -1.38 -11.85
N TYR A 181 -14.42 -1.34 -13.15
CA TYR A 181 -13.06 -1.53 -13.63
C TYR A 181 -12.55 -0.31 -14.40
N SER A 182 -11.24 -0.09 -14.45
CA SER A 182 -10.63 0.91 -15.32
C SER A 182 -10.26 0.33 -16.69
N THR A 183 -10.55 1.09 -17.74
CA THR A 183 -10.02 0.85 -19.09
C THR A 183 -8.53 1.19 -19.12
N ARG A 184 -7.81 0.74 -20.17
CA ARG A 184 -6.44 1.23 -20.44
C ARG A 184 -6.43 2.75 -20.59
N LEU A 185 -5.27 3.36 -20.36
CA LEU A 185 -5.05 4.77 -20.65
C LEU A 185 -5.37 5.07 -22.13
N ASN A 186 -6.17 6.09 -22.36
CA ASN A 186 -6.40 6.64 -23.69
C ASN A 186 -5.19 7.46 -24.16
N ASN A 187 -5.24 7.99 -25.38
CA ASN A 187 -4.17 8.84 -25.94
C ASN A 187 -3.94 10.15 -25.15
N GLU A 188 -4.84 10.50 -24.23
CA GLU A 188 -4.76 11.68 -23.35
C GLU A 188 -4.20 11.33 -21.96
N GLY A 189 -3.84 10.07 -21.70
CA GLY A 189 -3.30 9.63 -20.42
C GLY A 189 -4.35 9.48 -19.31
N GLU A 190 -5.63 9.31 -19.67
CA GLU A 190 -6.73 9.10 -18.73
C GLU A 190 -7.33 7.68 -18.87
N SER A 191 -7.66 7.05 -17.74
CA SER A 191 -8.42 5.80 -17.67
C SER A 191 -9.89 6.08 -17.31
N ARG A 192 -10.83 5.38 -17.95
CA ARG A 192 -12.27 5.49 -17.64
C ARG A 192 -12.69 4.38 -16.69
N HIS A 193 -13.52 4.73 -15.71
CA HIS A 193 -14.11 3.78 -14.77
C HIS A 193 -15.50 3.37 -15.24
N LEU A 194 -15.67 2.08 -15.54
CA LEU A 194 -16.93 1.51 -16.01
C LEU A 194 -17.44 0.46 -15.03
N PRO A 195 -18.76 0.36 -14.77
CA PRO A 195 -19.32 -0.73 -13.96
C PRO A 195 -18.81 -2.10 -14.38
N LEU A 196 -18.50 -2.96 -13.40
CA LEU A 196 -17.84 -4.24 -13.63
C LEU A 196 -18.62 -5.15 -14.59
N LYS A 197 -19.95 -5.05 -14.63
CA LYS A 197 -20.80 -5.76 -15.62
C LYS A 197 -20.36 -5.56 -17.07
N TYR A 198 -19.83 -4.37 -17.42
CA TYR A 198 -19.41 -4.10 -18.79
C TYR A 198 -18.13 -4.86 -19.16
N ALA A 199 -17.31 -5.27 -18.19
CA ALA A 199 -16.16 -6.12 -18.45
C ALA A 199 -16.58 -7.50 -18.96
N LEU A 200 -17.71 -8.04 -18.47
CA LEU A 200 -18.27 -9.32 -18.94
C LEU A 200 -18.73 -9.24 -20.40
N GLU A 201 -19.20 -8.08 -20.83
CA GLU A 201 -19.61 -7.83 -22.21
C GLU A 201 -18.40 -7.59 -23.12
N GLU A 202 -17.48 -6.73 -22.69
CA GLU A 202 -16.31 -6.31 -23.47
C GLU A 202 -15.30 -7.44 -23.69
N TYR A 203 -15.05 -8.26 -22.67
CA TYR A 203 -14.09 -9.36 -22.73
C TYR A 203 -14.74 -10.72 -23.00
N ARG A 204 -15.98 -10.76 -23.49
CA ARG A 204 -16.70 -12.01 -23.78
C ARG A 204 -15.91 -12.96 -24.68
N ASP A 205 -15.16 -12.41 -25.64
CA ASP A 205 -14.35 -13.18 -26.60
C ASP A 205 -12.87 -13.25 -26.22
N ASP A 206 -12.45 -12.60 -25.12
CA ASP A 206 -11.07 -12.58 -24.61
C ASP A 206 -11.02 -13.18 -23.19
N ASN A 207 -11.21 -14.50 -23.12
CA ASN A 207 -11.26 -15.28 -21.87
C ASN A 207 -10.07 -15.03 -20.96
N LYS A 208 -8.88 -14.74 -21.50
CA LYS A 208 -7.68 -14.49 -20.69
C LYS A 208 -7.83 -13.21 -19.87
N LYS A 209 -8.27 -12.11 -20.49
CA LYS A 209 -8.48 -10.83 -19.78
C LYS A 209 -9.65 -10.90 -18.80
N LEU A 210 -10.72 -11.62 -19.16
CA LEU A 210 -11.83 -11.82 -18.25
C LEU A 210 -11.39 -12.62 -17.01
N LEU A 211 -10.60 -13.68 -17.20
CA LEU A 211 -9.98 -14.44 -16.11
C LEU A 211 -9.06 -13.57 -15.24
N GLU A 212 -8.18 -12.76 -15.83
CA GLU A 212 -7.29 -11.86 -15.08
C GLU A 212 -8.09 -10.91 -14.16
N LEU A 213 -9.20 -10.38 -14.64
CA LEU A 213 -10.09 -9.50 -13.87
C LEU A 213 -10.84 -10.29 -12.78
N LEU A 214 -11.34 -11.49 -13.08
CA LEU A 214 -12.08 -12.29 -12.10
C LEU A 214 -11.18 -12.89 -11.01
N VAL A 215 -9.90 -13.18 -11.29
CA VAL A 215 -8.95 -13.70 -10.29
C VAL A 215 -8.78 -12.74 -9.11
N THR A 216 -8.66 -11.43 -9.38
CA THR A 216 -8.57 -10.40 -8.33
C THR A 216 -9.81 -10.39 -7.43
N VAL A 217 -11.00 -10.57 -8.02
CA VAL A 217 -12.26 -10.65 -7.27
C VAL A 217 -12.35 -11.94 -6.47
N GLU A 218 -11.99 -13.08 -7.06
CA GLU A 218 -11.98 -14.37 -6.38
C GLU A 218 -11.03 -14.38 -5.18
N ASP A 219 -9.84 -13.78 -5.32
CA ASP A 219 -8.89 -13.69 -4.20
C ASP A 219 -9.41 -12.79 -3.08
N ALA A 220 -10.19 -11.75 -3.38
CA ALA A 220 -10.91 -10.99 -2.37
C ALA A 220 -12.04 -11.82 -1.72
N ALA A 221 -12.83 -12.54 -2.51
CA ALA A 221 -13.92 -13.40 -2.03
C ALA A 221 -13.42 -14.51 -1.08
N ARG A 222 -12.24 -15.08 -1.32
CA ARG A 222 -11.61 -16.07 -0.42
C ARG A 222 -11.29 -15.52 0.97
N LYS A 223 -11.09 -14.21 1.09
CA LYS A 223 -10.73 -13.52 2.35
C LYS A 223 -11.91 -12.79 2.99
N SER A 224 -12.97 -12.50 2.24
CA SER A 224 -14.13 -11.70 2.66
C SER A 224 -15.43 -12.46 2.42
N PRO A 225 -16.16 -12.83 3.50
CA PRO A 225 -17.50 -13.40 3.38
C PRO A 225 -18.46 -12.46 2.64
N LEU A 226 -18.34 -11.14 2.83
CA LEU A 226 -19.16 -10.15 2.14
C LEU A 226 -18.96 -10.21 0.62
N VAL A 227 -17.70 -10.21 0.16
CA VAL A 227 -17.41 -10.28 -1.29
C VAL A 227 -17.77 -11.64 -1.87
N ALA A 228 -17.61 -12.73 -1.12
CA ALA A 228 -18.03 -14.06 -1.55
C ALA A 228 -19.55 -14.12 -1.81
N GLU A 229 -20.36 -13.61 -0.88
CA GLU A 229 -21.81 -13.57 -1.03
C GLU A 229 -22.23 -12.76 -2.26
N LEU A 230 -21.64 -11.56 -2.44
CA LEU A 230 -21.91 -10.70 -3.60
C LEU A 230 -21.50 -11.32 -4.93
N LEU A 231 -20.41 -12.10 -4.93
CA LEU A 231 -19.93 -12.79 -6.12
C LEU A 231 -20.85 -13.98 -6.46
N ASP A 232 -21.21 -14.79 -5.47
CA ASP A 232 -22.06 -15.97 -5.63
C ASP A 232 -23.50 -15.60 -6.04
N SER A 233 -24.02 -14.48 -5.53
CA SER A 233 -25.35 -13.95 -5.91
C SER A 233 -25.35 -13.23 -7.26
N GLY A 234 -24.17 -12.82 -7.74
CA GLY A 234 -24.02 -11.97 -8.92
C GLY A 234 -24.28 -10.48 -8.67
N GLU A 235 -24.66 -10.10 -7.44
CA GLU A 235 -24.92 -8.70 -7.06
C GLU A 235 -23.70 -7.80 -7.19
N LEU A 236 -22.49 -8.36 -7.13
CA LEU A 236 -21.23 -7.63 -7.34
C LEU A 236 -21.20 -6.85 -8.67
N PHE A 237 -21.91 -7.33 -9.70
CA PHE A 237 -21.95 -6.71 -11.02
C PHE A 237 -23.00 -5.59 -11.13
N HIS A 238 -23.73 -5.30 -10.06
CA HIS A 238 -24.81 -4.32 -10.03
C HIS A 238 -24.57 -3.23 -8.96
N PRO A 239 -25.13 -2.02 -9.15
CA PRO A 239 -25.21 -1.05 -8.07
C PRO A 239 -26.11 -1.57 -6.94
N LEU A 240 -25.65 -1.46 -5.70
CA LEU A 240 -26.37 -1.92 -4.52
C LEU A 240 -26.63 -0.76 -3.58
N ALA A 241 -27.82 -0.73 -2.97
CA ALA A 241 -28.06 0.07 -1.78
C ALA A 241 -27.67 -0.79 -0.56
N TRP A 242 -26.98 -0.18 0.39
CA TRP A 242 -26.42 -0.88 1.55
C TRP A 242 -26.87 -0.25 2.85
N SER A 243 -27.11 -1.13 3.82
CA SER A 243 -27.33 -0.72 5.20
C SER A 243 -26.05 -0.16 5.82
N ALA A 244 -26.18 0.53 6.96
CA ALA A 244 -25.02 0.97 7.73
C ALA A 244 -24.14 -0.20 8.22
N LYS A 245 -24.73 -1.39 8.39
CA LYS A 245 -24.00 -2.59 8.82
C LYS A 245 -23.09 -3.09 7.70
N ASP A 246 -23.58 -3.15 6.47
CA ASP A 246 -22.82 -3.66 5.32
C ASP A 246 -21.71 -2.67 4.95
N ALA A 247 -22.02 -1.38 4.95
CA ALA A 247 -21.03 -0.32 4.81
C ALA A 247 -19.93 -0.41 5.89
N PHE A 248 -20.29 -0.68 7.15
CA PHE A 248 -19.32 -0.84 8.22
C PHE A 248 -18.42 -2.07 8.03
N THR A 249 -18.99 -3.21 7.61
CA THR A 249 -18.22 -4.41 7.26
C THR A 249 -17.23 -4.10 6.15
N PHE A 250 -17.70 -3.49 5.06
CA PHE A 250 -16.86 -3.07 3.94
C PHE A 250 -15.69 -2.19 4.39
N LEU A 251 -15.95 -1.16 5.19
CA LEU A 251 -14.91 -0.24 5.67
C LEU A 251 -13.83 -0.94 6.51
N ARG A 252 -14.20 -1.96 7.28
CA ARG A 252 -13.25 -2.76 8.05
C ARG A 252 -12.40 -3.70 7.19
N GLU A 253 -12.94 -4.12 6.06
CA GLU A 253 -12.32 -5.08 5.15
C GLU A 253 -11.50 -4.42 4.03
N ILE A 254 -11.49 -3.08 3.93
CA ILE A 254 -10.65 -2.33 2.97
C ILE A 254 -9.21 -2.87 2.87
N PRO A 255 -8.48 -3.10 3.97
CA PRO A 255 -7.12 -3.63 3.88
C PRO A 255 -7.04 -5.00 3.18
N LEU A 256 -8.08 -5.84 3.33
CA LEU A 256 -8.15 -7.15 2.67
C LEU A 256 -8.38 -7.00 1.17
N TYR A 257 -9.26 -6.07 0.77
CA TYR A 257 -9.55 -5.80 -0.64
C TYR A 257 -8.32 -5.24 -1.36
N GLU A 258 -7.65 -4.27 -0.73
CA GLU A 258 -6.42 -3.67 -1.24
C GLU A 258 -5.27 -4.68 -1.33
N GLU A 259 -5.15 -5.60 -0.37
CA GLU A 259 -4.17 -6.67 -0.43
C GLU A 259 -4.39 -7.62 -1.61
N SER A 260 -5.66 -7.88 -1.95
CA SER A 260 -6.07 -8.66 -3.13
C SER A 260 -6.00 -7.87 -4.43
N GLY A 261 -5.67 -6.57 -4.40
CA GLY A 261 -5.48 -5.73 -5.58
C GLY A 261 -6.72 -4.92 -6.02
N ILE A 262 -7.73 -4.79 -5.14
CA ILE A 262 -8.93 -3.99 -5.38
C ILE A 262 -8.80 -2.63 -4.69
N LEU A 263 -9.00 -1.54 -5.44
CA LEU A 263 -8.91 -0.18 -4.91
C LEU A 263 -10.24 0.30 -4.32
N CYS A 264 -10.23 0.74 -3.07
CA CYS A 264 -11.43 1.27 -2.42
C CYS A 264 -11.53 2.79 -2.58
N ARG A 265 -12.62 3.27 -3.16
CA ARG A 265 -12.94 4.69 -3.28
C ARG A 265 -14.09 5.06 -2.35
N ILE A 266 -13.75 5.81 -1.32
CA ILE A 266 -14.67 6.30 -0.28
C ILE A 266 -14.52 7.82 -0.12
N PRO A 267 -15.62 8.57 0.08
CA PRO A 267 -15.55 9.97 0.43
C PRO A 267 -14.77 10.19 1.73
N ASN A 268 -14.09 11.33 1.83
CA ASN A 268 -13.41 11.78 3.06
C ASN A 268 -14.43 12.22 4.14
N TRP A 269 -15.29 11.32 4.62
CA TRP A 269 -16.32 11.62 5.63
C TRP A 269 -15.73 12.24 6.91
N TRP A 270 -14.46 11.93 7.22
CA TRP A 270 -13.75 12.48 8.38
C TRP A 270 -13.32 13.95 8.21
N ARG A 271 -13.09 14.45 6.99
CA ARG A 271 -12.68 15.86 6.77
C ARG A 271 -13.85 16.84 6.87
N ALA A 272 -15.05 16.40 6.50
CA ALA A 272 -16.26 17.22 6.56
C ALA A 272 -16.66 17.62 8.00
N ARG A 273 -16.15 16.92 9.02
CA ARG A 273 -16.49 17.16 10.44
C ARG A 273 -15.62 18.22 11.14
N SER A 274 -14.70 18.87 10.43
CA SER A 274 -13.92 20.01 10.94
C SER A 274 -14.72 21.32 11.03
N ALA A 275 -15.99 21.32 10.59
CA ALA A 275 -16.92 22.42 10.83
C ALA A 275 -17.35 22.46 12.31
N ARG A 276 -16.63 23.28 13.10
CA ARG A 276 -17.01 23.91 14.38
C ARG A 276 -18.01 23.11 15.24
N ILE A 277 -17.48 22.25 16.11
CA ILE A 277 -18.17 21.90 17.35
C ILE A 277 -18.05 23.12 18.28
N GLY A 278 -19.05 23.99 18.26
CA GLY A 278 -19.25 24.99 19.32
C GLY A 278 -19.87 24.30 20.52
N LEU A 279 -19.05 24.00 21.53
CA LEU A 279 -19.56 23.66 22.86
C LEU A 279 -20.09 24.94 23.49
N SER A 280 -21.41 25.13 23.44
CA SER A 280 -22.09 26.03 24.37
C SER A 280 -22.21 25.30 25.71
N ILE A 281 -21.42 25.72 26.69
CA ILE A 281 -21.64 25.43 28.12
C ILE A 281 -22.78 26.32 28.61
#